data_AF-A0A645BGS4-F1
#
_entry.id   AF-A0A645BGS4-F1
#
_cell.length_a   1.000
_cell.length_b   1.000
_cell.length_c   1.000
_cell.angle_alpha   90.00
_cell.angle_beta   90.00
_cell.angle_gamma   90.00
#
_symmetry.space_group_name_H-M   'P 1'
#
loop_
_entity.id
_entity.type
_entity.pdbx_description
1 polymer ?
#
loop_
_entity_poly.entity_id
_entity_poly.type
_entity_poly.pdbx_seq_one_letter_code
_entity_poly.pdbx_strand_id
1 'polypeptide(L)'
;MKVLSAKQPFAYLLCAGIKDIENRTWPLPEKYKNEWVLIHAGADRKLNLMALTREQYNNACDKFDWNGAMKPVDQWPRSSIIGAVKFTDCVINHPSIWAQKGFIEKTFVRKYSLGVEKKPIYNWVVSKAILSKKPILNVKGRLGFWDYPAEMIVCPECGKICLHSGEGISQYVHNCEHCGFWITESDYETVK
;
A
#
# COMPACT_ATOMS: atom_id res chain seq x y z
N MET A 1 -6.28 -10.57 -7.64
CA MET A 1 -5.21 -10.47 -6.61
C MET A 1 -5.78 -10.09 -5.24
N LYS A 2 -4.99 -10.26 -4.16
CA LYS A 2 -5.36 -9.80 -2.81
C LYS A 2 -5.14 -8.30 -2.68
N VAL A 3 -6.05 -7.64 -1.98
CA VAL A 3 -6.05 -6.20 -1.75
C VAL A 3 -6.09 -5.91 -0.26
N LEU A 4 -5.36 -4.88 0.16
CA LEU A 4 -5.41 -4.31 1.51
C LEU A 4 -5.82 -2.84 1.43
N SER A 5 -6.86 -2.48 2.18
CA SER A 5 -7.28 -1.08 2.28
C SER A 5 -6.44 -0.34 3.33
N ALA A 6 -5.95 0.84 2.96
CA ALA A 6 -5.22 1.76 3.82
C ALA A 6 -5.79 3.18 3.71
N LYS A 7 -5.67 3.96 4.78
CA LYS A 7 -6.06 5.38 4.77
C LYS A 7 -4.97 6.23 4.15
N GLN A 8 -5.37 7.34 3.56
CA GLN A 8 -4.43 8.36 3.11
C GLN A 8 -3.95 9.20 4.32
N PRO A 9 -2.68 9.65 4.36
CA PRO A 9 -1.66 9.56 3.31
C PRO A 9 -0.91 8.21 3.22
N PHE A 10 -1.10 7.30 4.18
CA PHE A 10 -0.30 6.07 4.28
C PHE A 10 -0.39 5.14 3.07
N ALA A 11 -1.58 5.00 2.48
CA ALA A 11 -1.78 4.19 1.27
C ALA A 11 -0.85 4.62 0.14
N TYR A 12 -0.81 5.92 -0.14
CA TYR A 12 0.06 6.47 -1.17
C TYR A 12 1.54 6.31 -0.80
N LEU A 13 1.92 6.65 0.43
CA LEU A 13 3.32 6.56 0.88
C LEU A 13 3.87 5.13 0.84
N LEU A 14 3.02 4.11 1.05
CA LEU A 14 3.37 2.70 0.86
C LEU A 14 3.70 2.43 -0.61
N CYS A 15 2.79 2.77 -1.53
CA CYS A 15 2.98 2.53 -2.96
C CYS A 15 4.12 3.34 -3.57
N ALA A 16 4.38 4.54 -3.06
CA ALA A 16 5.51 5.37 -3.46
C ALA A 16 6.87 4.87 -2.92
N GLY A 17 6.88 3.83 -2.07
CA GLY A 17 8.10 3.29 -1.49
C GLY A 17 8.75 4.18 -0.41
N ILE A 18 8.02 5.18 0.09
CA ILE A 18 8.49 6.10 1.13
C ILE A 18 8.29 5.48 2.52
N LYS A 19 7.09 4.92 2.73
CA LYS A 19 6.71 4.20 3.95
C LYS A 19 7.04 2.73 3.77
N ASP A 20 8.00 2.24 4.55
CA ASP A 20 8.55 0.88 4.50
C ASP A 20 7.87 -0.09 5.49
N ILE A 21 6.92 0.39 6.29
CA ILE A 21 6.22 -0.40 7.31
C ILE A 21 4.71 -0.18 7.21
N GLU A 22 3.94 -1.27 7.21
CA GLU A 22 2.50 -1.23 7.50
C GLU A 22 2.25 -1.67 8.95
N ASN A 23 1.44 -0.90 9.70
CA ASN A 23 1.18 -1.17 11.12
C ASN A 23 -0.20 -1.81 11.31
N ARG A 24 -0.26 -2.97 11.97
CA ARG A 24 -1.51 -3.70 12.22
C ARG A 24 -1.57 -4.25 13.64
N THR A 25 -2.77 -4.39 14.17
CA THR A 25 -3.02 -5.02 15.48
C THR A 25 -3.05 -6.56 15.40
N TRP A 26 -2.65 -7.12 14.26
CA TRP A 26 -2.63 -8.55 13.96
C TRP A 26 -1.43 -8.87 13.05
N PRO A 27 -0.86 -10.07 13.16
CA PRO A 27 0.32 -10.46 12.40
C PRO A 27 0.02 -10.61 10.91
N LEU A 28 1.04 -10.42 10.07
CA LEU A 28 0.94 -10.71 8.64
C LEU A 28 0.64 -12.21 8.47
N PRO A 29 -0.44 -12.60 7.76
CA PRO A 29 -0.70 -14.00 7.47
C PRO A 29 0.40 -14.55 6.56
N GLU A 30 0.97 -15.70 6.92
CA GLU A 30 2.12 -16.28 6.22
C GLU A 30 1.88 -16.49 4.72
N LYS A 31 0.65 -16.86 4.34
CA LYS A 31 0.23 -17.03 2.93
C LYS A 31 0.29 -15.75 2.08
N TYR A 32 0.49 -14.58 2.67
CA TYR A 32 0.64 -13.29 1.97
C TYR A 32 2.05 -12.72 2.11
N LYS A 33 2.94 -13.42 2.81
CA LYS A 33 4.36 -13.05 2.89
C LYS A 33 5.02 -13.35 1.54
N ASN A 34 5.78 -12.38 1.03
CA ASN A 34 6.44 -12.38 -0.29
C ASN A 34 5.50 -12.35 -1.51
N GLU A 35 4.19 -12.33 -1.29
CA GLU A 35 3.17 -12.16 -2.33
C GLU A 35 2.95 -10.67 -2.64
N TRP A 36 2.56 -10.36 -3.88
CA TRP A 36 2.09 -9.02 -4.23
C TRP A 36 0.69 -8.78 -3.65
N VAL A 37 0.56 -7.67 -2.93
CA VAL A 37 -0.72 -7.20 -2.38
C VAL A 37 -1.03 -5.84 -3.00
N LEU A 38 -2.21 -5.72 -3.59
CA LEU A 38 -2.71 -4.45 -4.10
C LEU A 38 -3.08 -3.54 -2.92
N ILE A 39 -2.81 -2.24 -3.06
CA ILE A 39 -3.15 -1.25 -2.04
C ILE A 39 -4.33 -0.42 -2.52
N HIS A 40 -5.40 -0.46 -1.74
CA HIS A 40 -6.57 0.38 -1.91
C HIS A 40 -6.47 1.61 -1.01
N ALA A 41 -6.61 2.80 -1.62
CA ALA A 41 -6.78 4.05 -0.90
C ALA A 41 -8.24 4.23 -0.50
N GLY A 42 -8.49 4.32 0.81
CA GLY A 42 -9.83 4.47 1.38
C GLY A 42 -10.61 5.69 0.86
N ALA A 43 -11.91 5.72 1.13
CA ALA A 43 -12.83 6.77 0.65
C ALA A 43 -12.77 8.10 1.41
N ASP A 44 -11.99 8.17 2.50
CA ASP A 44 -11.94 9.36 3.35
C ASP A 44 -11.42 10.57 2.56
N ARG A 45 -12.29 11.57 2.42
CA ARG A 45 -11.99 12.79 1.67
C ARG A 45 -11.06 13.71 2.45
N LYS A 46 -11.00 13.59 3.78
CA LYS A 46 -10.09 14.40 4.59
C LYS A 46 -8.71 13.76 4.54
N LEU A 47 -7.77 14.49 3.96
CA LEU A 47 -6.37 14.19 4.17
C LEU A 47 -5.98 14.68 5.57
N ASN A 48 -5.42 13.79 6.38
CA ASN A 48 -4.88 14.15 7.68
C ASN A 48 -3.35 13.98 7.68
N LEU A 49 -2.61 15.00 7.23
CA LEU A 49 -1.15 14.99 7.33
C LEU A 49 -0.66 15.10 8.78
N MET A 50 -1.49 15.61 9.70
CA MET A 50 -1.18 15.63 11.14
C MET A 50 -1.17 14.23 11.76
N ALA A 51 -1.59 13.20 11.01
CA ALA A 51 -1.40 11.80 11.41
C ALA A 51 0.06 11.34 11.31
N LEU A 52 0.91 12.10 10.61
CA LEU A 52 2.35 11.85 10.53
C LEU A 52 3.07 12.52 11.69
N THR A 53 4.09 11.86 12.24
CA THR A 53 5.04 12.55 13.12
C THR A 53 5.85 13.57 12.31
N ARG A 54 6.47 14.55 12.98
CA ARG A 54 7.36 15.53 12.31
C ARG A 54 8.47 14.84 11.51
N GLU A 55 9.05 13.78 12.07
CA GLU A 55 10.10 13.00 11.41
C GLU A 55 9.59 12.27 10.17
N GLN A 56 8.41 11.63 10.25
CA GLN A 56 7.77 10.99 9.10
C GLN A 56 7.39 11.99 8.00
N TYR A 57 6.87 13.16 8.39
CA TYR A 57 6.53 14.24 7.48
C TYR A 57 7.78 14.73 6.74
N ASN A 58 8.86 15.05 7.47
CA ASN A 58 10.13 15.47 6.89
C ASN A 58 10.71 14.38 5.96
N ASN A 59 10.70 13.11 6.38
CA ASN A 59 11.15 12.01 5.54
C ASN A 59 10.34 11.89 4.23
N ALA A 60 9.03 12.11 4.31
CA ALA A 60 8.19 12.17 3.14
C ALA A 60 8.48 13.42 2.29
N CYS A 61 8.80 14.57 2.88
CA CYS A 61 9.20 15.77 2.15
C CYS A 61 10.53 15.63 1.42
N ASP A 62 11.53 14.97 2.03
CA ASP A 62 12.85 14.81 1.43
C ASP A 62 12.85 13.84 0.24
N LYS A 63 12.03 12.78 0.32
CA LYS A 63 11.95 11.72 -0.69
C LYS A 63 10.96 12.02 -1.80
N PHE A 64 10.25 13.14 -1.72
CA PHE A 64 9.11 13.42 -2.55
C PHE A 64 9.14 14.86 -3.01
N ASP A 65 8.98 15.09 -4.30
CA ASP A 65 8.86 16.45 -4.81
C ASP A 65 7.43 16.97 -4.60
N TRP A 66 7.20 17.59 -3.45
CA TRP A 66 5.93 18.23 -3.12
C TRP A 66 5.67 19.53 -3.90
N ASN A 67 6.66 20.04 -4.67
CA ASN A 67 6.70 21.43 -5.12
C ASN A 67 6.45 21.67 -6.63
N GLY A 68 6.03 20.69 -7.43
CA GLY A 68 5.60 21.05 -8.80
C GLY A 68 5.23 19.96 -9.79
N ALA A 69 5.67 18.72 -9.61
CA ALA A 69 5.40 17.66 -10.60
C ALA A 69 4.13 16.83 -10.32
N MET A 70 3.46 17.04 -9.18
CA MET A 70 2.38 16.16 -8.73
C MET A 70 1.05 16.85 -8.46
N LYS A 71 -0.02 16.07 -8.65
CA LYS A 71 -1.38 16.43 -8.26
C LYS A 71 -1.42 16.87 -6.80
N PRO A 72 -1.99 18.06 -6.49
CA PRO A 72 -2.31 18.50 -5.15
C PRO A 72 -2.93 17.39 -4.29
N VAL A 73 -2.70 17.41 -2.98
CA VAL A 73 -3.03 16.23 -2.13
C VAL A 73 -4.53 15.93 -2.05
N ASP A 74 -5.36 16.94 -2.29
CA ASP A 74 -6.80 16.87 -2.51
C ASP A 74 -7.19 16.07 -3.77
N GLN A 75 -6.28 15.94 -4.74
CA GLN A 75 -6.46 15.18 -5.97
C GLN A 75 -5.85 13.77 -5.91
N TRP A 76 -5.28 13.37 -4.76
CA TRP A 76 -4.80 11.99 -4.59
C TRP A 76 -5.98 11.01 -4.68
N PRO A 77 -5.84 9.89 -5.40
CA PRO A 77 -6.93 8.95 -5.56
C PRO A 77 -7.50 8.49 -4.21
N ARG A 78 -8.82 8.34 -4.19
CA ARG A 78 -9.65 7.84 -3.08
C ARG A 78 -10.61 6.81 -3.64
N SER A 79 -11.05 5.87 -2.81
CA SER A 79 -11.88 4.74 -3.27
C SER A 79 -11.29 4.07 -4.52
N SER A 80 -9.99 3.83 -4.52
CA SER A 80 -9.25 3.39 -5.70
C SER A 80 -8.14 2.44 -5.31
N ILE A 81 -7.83 1.46 -6.18
CA ILE A 81 -6.58 0.69 -6.07
C ILE A 81 -5.49 1.50 -6.77
N ILE A 82 -4.43 1.85 -6.03
CA ILE A 82 -3.44 2.84 -6.47
C ILE A 82 -2.06 2.26 -6.75
N GLY A 83 -1.86 0.99 -6.44
CA GLY A 83 -0.54 0.38 -6.49
C GLY A 83 -0.52 -0.98 -5.84
N ALA A 84 0.69 -1.50 -5.65
CA ALA A 84 0.93 -2.79 -5.03
C ALA A 84 2.22 -2.76 -4.20
N VAL A 85 2.31 -3.66 -3.22
CA VAL A 85 3.50 -3.84 -2.37
C VAL A 85 3.77 -5.32 -2.12
N LYS A 86 5.02 -5.67 -1.79
CA LYS A 86 5.38 -6.98 -1.21
C LYS A 86 5.72 -6.82 0.27
N PHE A 87 5.01 -7.55 1.12
CA PHE A 87 5.36 -7.68 2.53
C PHE A 87 6.31 -8.86 2.72
N THR A 88 7.49 -8.64 3.26
CA THR A 88 8.54 -9.68 3.38
C THR A 88 8.79 -10.15 4.79
N ASP A 89 8.35 -9.38 5.79
CA ASP A 89 8.54 -9.75 7.18
C ASP A 89 7.45 -9.13 8.07
N CYS A 90 7.33 -9.65 9.29
CA CYS A 90 6.38 -9.18 10.30
C CYS A 90 7.01 -9.27 11.69
N VAL A 91 7.40 -8.12 12.22
CA VAL A 91 8.07 -8.01 13.52
C VAL A 91 7.31 -7.07 14.45
N ILE A 92 7.74 -6.98 15.71
CA ILE A 92 7.24 -5.98 16.66
C ILE A 92 8.40 -5.04 16.98
N ASN A 93 8.11 -3.74 17.06
CA ASN A 93 9.09 -2.69 17.37
C ASN A 93 10.20 -2.54 16.33
N HIS A 94 9.87 -2.67 15.04
CA HIS A 94 10.82 -2.40 13.94
C HIS A 94 11.47 -1.01 14.10
N PRO A 95 12.78 -0.84 13.80
CA PRO A 95 13.50 0.41 14.05
C PRO A 95 13.08 1.58 13.15
N SER A 96 12.47 1.31 11.98
CA SER A 96 11.99 2.37 11.07
C SER A 96 11.12 3.41 11.77
N ILE A 97 11.27 4.67 11.37
CA ILE A 97 10.44 5.81 11.80
C ILE A 97 8.95 5.60 11.47
N TRP A 98 8.64 4.74 10.49
CA TRP A 98 7.29 4.42 10.05
C TRP A 98 6.60 3.34 10.91
N ALA A 99 7.35 2.71 11.82
CA ALA A 99 6.86 1.68 12.71
C ALA A 99 6.24 2.29 13.98
N GLN A 100 4.98 1.93 14.24
CA GLN A 100 4.37 2.19 15.54
C GLN A 100 4.94 1.21 16.56
N LYS A 101 5.30 1.72 17.73
CA LYS A 101 5.83 0.89 18.82
C LYS A 101 4.70 0.21 19.58
N GLY A 102 4.82 -1.10 19.76
CA GLY A 102 3.90 -1.93 20.52
C GLY A 102 4.50 -2.33 21.88
N PHE A 103 3.65 -2.51 22.88
CA PHE A 103 4.06 -3.12 24.14
C PHE A 103 4.17 -4.63 23.96
N ILE A 104 5.25 -5.21 24.46
CA ILE A 104 5.42 -6.66 24.56
C ILE A 104 5.16 -6.99 26.03
N GLU A 105 4.14 -7.78 26.35
CA GLU A 105 3.73 -8.14 27.72
C GLU A 105 4.81 -8.84 28.58
N LYS A 106 6.04 -9.02 28.08
CA LYS A 106 7.12 -9.76 28.76
C LYS A 106 7.74 -9.04 29.94
N THR A 107 7.37 -7.80 30.24
CA THR A 107 7.75 -7.12 31.49
C THR A 107 6.63 -7.24 32.51
N PHE A 108 6.94 -7.93 33.61
CA PHE A 108 6.17 -8.07 34.84
C PHE A 108 5.91 -6.69 35.49
N VAL A 109 5.05 -5.86 34.88
CA VAL A 109 4.68 -4.56 35.44
C VAL A 109 3.40 -4.75 36.24
N ARG A 110 3.61 -4.76 37.56
CA ARG A 110 2.68 -4.56 38.67
C ARG A 110 1.19 -4.43 38.29
N LYS A 111 0.42 -5.31 38.94
CA LYS A 111 -1.03 -5.45 39.18
C LYS A 111 -1.89 -4.16 39.34
N TYR A 112 -1.37 -2.95 39.10
CA TYR A 112 -2.03 -1.67 39.40
C TYR A 112 -1.96 -0.63 38.26
N SER A 113 -1.62 -1.01 37.04
CA SER A 113 -1.90 -0.14 35.89
C SER A 113 -3.37 -0.31 35.51
N LEU A 114 -4.19 0.75 35.57
CA LEU A 114 -5.58 0.75 35.11
C LEU A 114 -5.72 -0.07 33.83
N GLY A 115 -6.61 -1.07 33.83
CA GLY A 115 -6.70 -2.19 32.89
C GLY A 115 -6.90 -1.83 31.41
N VAL A 116 -5.90 -1.23 30.79
CA VAL A 116 -5.79 -1.09 29.34
C VAL A 116 -4.93 -2.23 28.84
N GLU A 117 -5.56 -3.27 28.30
CA GLU A 117 -4.88 -4.30 27.52
C GLU A 117 -4.12 -3.64 26.37
N LYS A 118 -2.79 -3.56 26.49
CA LYS A 118 -1.94 -2.99 25.44
C LYS A 118 -1.60 -4.10 24.45
N LYS A 119 -2.43 -4.21 23.41
CA LYS A 119 -2.21 -5.17 22.32
C LYS A 119 -0.92 -4.86 21.55
N PRO A 120 -0.16 -5.89 21.12
CA PRO A 120 1.01 -5.68 20.29
C PRO A 120 0.62 -5.05 18.96
N ILE A 121 1.50 -4.19 18.44
CA ILE A 121 1.41 -3.66 17.08
C ILE A 121 2.46 -4.38 16.25
N TYR A 122 1.98 -5.08 15.23
CA TYR A 122 2.80 -5.77 14.27
C TYR A 122 3.19 -4.79 13.16
N ASN A 123 4.48 -4.76 12.86
CA ASN A 123 5.11 -3.95 11.82
C ASN A 123 5.41 -4.88 10.64
N TRP A 124 4.62 -4.76 9.58
CA TRP A 124 4.81 -5.54 8.35
C TRP A 124 5.80 -4.82 7.44
N VAL A 125 6.90 -5.48 7.11
CA VAL A 125 8.02 -4.88 6.35
C VAL A 125 7.72 -4.93 4.86
N VAL A 126 7.69 -3.76 4.23
CA VAL A 126 7.51 -3.59 2.79
C VAL A 126 8.87 -3.55 2.10
N SER A 127 9.13 -4.49 1.20
CA SER A 127 10.41 -4.57 0.47
C SER A 127 10.35 -4.03 -0.96
N LYS A 128 9.16 -4.10 -1.58
CA LYS A 128 8.91 -3.63 -2.94
C LYS A 128 7.58 -2.88 -2.96
N ALA A 129 7.53 -1.82 -3.73
CA ALA A 129 6.37 -0.99 -3.90
C ALA A 129 6.25 -0.54 -5.36
N ILE A 130 5.01 -0.44 -5.84
CA ILE A 130 4.65 0.07 -7.14
C ILE A 130 3.52 1.06 -6.92
N LEU A 131 3.72 2.28 -7.40
CA LEU A 131 2.68 3.28 -7.55
C LEU A 131 2.23 3.30 -9.01
N SER A 132 0.96 3.00 -9.25
CA SER A 132 0.42 3.02 -10.61
C SER A 132 0.09 4.45 -11.03
N LYS A 133 0.39 4.75 -12.30
CA LYS A 133 0.03 6.02 -12.94
C LYS A 133 -1.45 6.08 -13.32
N LYS A 134 -2.08 4.93 -13.59
CA LYS A 134 -3.50 4.77 -13.89
C LYS A 134 -4.18 3.91 -12.80
N PRO A 135 -4.50 4.49 -11.63
CA PRO A 135 -5.19 3.77 -10.57
C PRO A 135 -6.56 3.23 -11.03
N ILE A 136 -6.98 2.10 -10.47
CA ILE A 136 -8.31 1.52 -10.71
C ILE A 136 -9.30 2.28 -9.83
N LEU A 137 -10.13 3.11 -10.45
CA LEU A 137 -11.03 4.06 -9.78
C LEU A 137 -12.34 3.41 -9.32
N ASN A 138 -13.03 4.08 -8.39
CA ASN A 138 -14.39 3.73 -7.93
C ASN A 138 -14.52 2.33 -7.30
N VAL A 139 -13.42 1.81 -6.74
CA VAL A 139 -13.40 0.54 -6.01
C VAL A 139 -13.79 0.76 -4.54
N LYS A 140 -14.79 0.03 -4.06
CA LYS A 140 -15.22 0.09 -2.65
C LYS A 140 -14.28 -0.75 -1.78
N GLY A 141 -13.63 -0.09 -0.81
CA GLY A 141 -12.72 -0.76 0.13
C GLY A 141 -13.44 -1.69 1.10
N ARG A 142 -12.72 -2.70 1.61
CA ARG A 142 -13.19 -3.67 2.61
C ARG A 142 -12.17 -3.84 3.74
N LEU A 143 -12.63 -4.41 4.86
CA LEU A 143 -11.78 -4.76 6.00
C LEU A 143 -10.98 -6.03 5.69
N GLY A 144 -9.79 -6.13 6.29
CA GLY A 144 -8.89 -7.27 6.07
C GLY A 144 -8.34 -7.35 4.64
N PHE A 145 -7.82 -8.51 4.28
CA PHE A 145 -7.49 -8.84 2.90
C PHE A 145 -8.75 -9.26 2.14
N TRP A 146 -8.93 -8.76 0.93
CA TRP A 146 -10.06 -9.08 0.07
C TRP A 146 -9.62 -9.29 -1.38
N ASP A 147 -10.44 -9.99 -2.16
CA ASP A 147 -10.14 -10.29 -3.56
C ASP A 147 -10.68 -9.21 -4.50
N TYR A 148 -9.88 -8.89 -5.50
CA TYR A 148 -10.30 -8.03 -6.62
C TYR A 148 -9.77 -8.62 -7.93
N PRO A 149 -10.59 -8.62 -9.01
CA PRO A 149 -10.20 -9.13 -10.33
C PRO A 149 -9.29 -8.12 -11.04
N ALA A 150 -8.10 -7.93 -10.48
CA ALA A 150 -7.02 -7.19 -11.10
C ALA A 150 -5.77 -8.05 -11.16
N GLU A 151 -4.93 -7.71 -12.12
CA GLU A 151 -3.68 -8.37 -12.44
C GLU A 151 -2.56 -7.34 -12.50
N MET A 152 -1.34 -7.80 -12.22
CA MET A 152 -0.14 -7.03 -12.47
C MET A 152 0.53 -7.62 -13.71
N ILE A 153 0.64 -6.83 -14.76
CA ILE A 153 1.17 -7.27 -16.05
C ILE A 153 2.48 -6.55 -16.37
N VAL A 154 3.42 -7.24 -17.01
CA VAL A 154 4.66 -6.66 -17.50
C VAL A 154 4.42 -6.16 -18.93
N CYS A 155 4.76 -4.90 -19.19
CA CYS A 155 4.70 -4.36 -20.54
C CYS A 155 5.83 -4.98 -21.39
N PRO A 156 5.52 -5.65 -22.52
CA PRO A 156 6.55 -6.28 -23.35
C PRO A 156 7.50 -5.26 -24.00
N GLU A 157 7.01 -4.03 -24.23
CA GLU A 157 7.79 -2.98 -24.88
C GLU A 157 8.79 -2.31 -23.92
N CYS A 158 8.42 -2.05 -22.67
CA CYS A 158 9.27 -1.29 -21.74
C CYS A 158 9.67 -2.04 -20.47
N GLY A 159 9.22 -3.28 -20.29
CA GLY A 159 9.50 -4.13 -19.12
C GLY A 159 8.88 -3.65 -17.81
N LYS A 160 8.10 -2.56 -17.82
CA LYS A 160 7.50 -1.99 -16.61
C LYS A 160 6.19 -2.66 -16.25
N ILE A 161 5.95 -2.79 -14.95
CA ILE A 161 4.73 -3.37 -14.42
C ILE A 161 3.60 -2.34 -14.49
N CYS A 162 2.44 -2.80 -14.94
CA CYS A 162 1.19 -2.04 -14.98
C CYS A 162 0.13 -2.75 -14.14
N LEU A 163 -0.80 -1.96 -13.59
CA LEU A 163 -2.01 -2.49 -12.96
C LEU A 163 -3.12 -2.59 -13.98
N HIS A 164 -3.67 -3.79 -14.11
CA HIS A 164 -4.72 -4.12 -15.06
C HIS A 164 -6.02 -4.47 -14.31
N SER A 165 -7.11 -3.76 -14.62
CA SER A 165 -8.44 -4.16 -14.17
C SER A 165 -8.99 -5.20 -15.14
N GLY A 166 -9.29 -6.40 -14.62
CA GLY A 166 -9.95 -7.46 -15.37
C GLY A 166 -11.46 -7.25 -15.52
N GLU A 167 -11.95 -6.02 -15.39
CA GLU A 167 -13.38 -5.68 -15.55
C GLU A 167 -13.58 -4.87 -16.85
N GLY A 168 -14.73 -5.04 -17.51
CA GLY A 168 -15.14 -4.24 -18.66
C GLY A 168 -14.33 -4.51 -19.95
N ILE A 169 -14.36 -3.56 -20.89
CA ILE A 169 -13.61 -3.64 -22.17
C ILE A 169 -12.10 -3.78 -21.92
N SER A 170 -11.62 -3.27 -20.78
CA SER A 170 -10.23 -3.42 -20.37
C SER A 170 -9.79 -4.86 -20.18
N GLN A 171 -10.68 -5.84 -19.97
CA GLN A 171 -10.27 -7.23 -19.73
C GLN A 171 -9.35 -7.83 -20.82
N TYR A 172 -9.49 -7.38 -22.08
CA TYR A 172 -8.74 -7.93 -23.22
C TYR A 172 -7.59 -7.06 -23.71
N VAL A 173 -7.55 -5.79 -23.28
CA VAL A 173 -6.58 -4.80 -23.77
C VAL A 173 -6.14 -3.85 -22.67
N HIS A 174 -4.83 -3.62 -22.59
CA HIS A 174 -4.24 -2.68 -21.66
C HIS A 174 -3.32 -1.68 -22.38
N ASN A 175 -3.59 -0.38 -22.21
CA ASN A 175 -2.66 0.65 -22.66
C ASN A 175 -1.64 0.97 -21.56
N CYS A 176 -0.39 0.54 -21.77
CA CYS A 176 0.71 0.70 -20.82
C CYS A 176 0.81 2.15 -20.34
N GLU A 177 0.74 2.35 -19.04
CA GLU A 177 0.80 3.67 -18.41
C GLU A 177 2.20 4.33 -18.44
N HIS A 178 3.21 3.60 -18.93
CA HIS A 178 4.59 4.07 -18.96
C HIS A 178 5.08 4.48 -20.35
N CYS A 179 4.71 3.74 -21.40
CA CYS A 179 5.12 4.01 -22.78
C CYS A 179 3.96 4.15 -23.77
N GLY A 180 2.72 3.86 -23.35
CA GLY A 180 1.54 3.94 -24.23
C GLY A 180 1.37 2.75 -25.18
N PHE A 181 2.20 1.70 -25.08
CA PHE A 181 2.03 0.47 -25.85
C PHE A 181 0.71 -0.25 -25.50
N TRP A 182 0.04 -0.81 -26.51
CA TRP A 182 -1.19 -1.60 -26.33
C TRP A 182 -0.84 -3.08 -26.15
N ILE A 183 -1.12 -3.61 -24.96
CA ILE A 183 -0.93 -5.00 -24.59
C ILE A 183 -2.26 -5.73 -24.81
N THR A 184 -2.26 -6.80 -25.58
CA THR A 184 -3.44 -7.65 -25.77
C THR A 184 -3.34 -8.89 -24.90
N GLU A 185 -4.45 -9.59 -24.66
CA GLU A 185 -4.48 -10.80 -23.82
C GLU A 185 -3.42 -11.85 -24.20
N SER A 186 -3.09 -11.99 -25.50
CA SER A 186 -2.05 -12.90 -25.96
C SER A 186 -0.64 -12.52 -25.51
N ASP A 187 -0.42 -11.26 -25.14
CA ASP A 187 0.87 -10.70 -24.72
C ASP A 187 0.97 -10.55 -23.18
N TYR A 188 -0.01 -11.06 -22.43
CA TYR A 188 -0.07 -10.90 -20.97
C TYR A 188 0.99 -11.77 -20.28
N GLU A 189 2.08 -11.13 -19.85
CA GLU A 189 2.97 -11.71 -18.84
C GLU A 189 2.56 -11.19 -17.46
N THR A 190 1.98 -12.07 -16.63
CA THR A 190 1.55 -11.73 -15.27
C THR A 190 2.67 -11.88 -14.26
N VAL A 191 2.74 -10.93 -13.34
CA VAL A 191 3.66 -10.98 -12.20
C VAL A 191 3.07 -11.93 -11.14
N LYS A 192 3.85 -12.96 -10.79
CA LYS A 192 3.55 -13.84 -9.65
C LYS A 192 3.97 -13.21 -8.32
#